data_AF-A0A9E7G1G4-F1
#
_entry.id   AF-A0A9E7G1G4-F1
#
_cell.length_a   1.000
_cell.length_b   1.000
_cell.length_c   1.000
_cell.angle_alpha   90.00
_cell.angle_beta   90.00
_cell.angle_gamma   90.00
#
_symmetry.space_group_name_H-M   'P 1'
#
loop_
_entity.id
_entity.type
_entity.pdbx_description
1 polymer ?
#
loop_
_entity_poly.entity_id
_entity_poly.type
_entity_poly.pdbx_seq_one_letter_code
_entity_poly.pdbx_strand_id
1 'polypeptide(L)' 'MAAAVRVWEGLYRVLMRRNSVYVTFVVAGAFVGERMVDSGVHKLWEYNNVGKRYEDIPVLGQRQSE' A
#
# COMPACT_ATOMS: atom_id res chain seq x y z
N MET A 1 -11.06 3.14 28.03
CA MET A 1 -9.86 4.00 27.93
C MET A 1 -8.59 3.34 28.48
N ALA A 2 -8.57 2.82 29.71
CA ALA A 2 -7.38 2.19 30.31
C ALA A 2 -6.78 1.00 29.53
N ALA A 3 -7.62 0.18 28.89
CA ALA A 3 -7.14 -0.96 28.10
C ALA A 3 -6.40 -0.53 26.82
N ALA A 4 -6.86 0.52 26.13
CA ALA A 4 -6.20 1.05 24.94
C ALA A 4 -4.83 1.66 25.27
N VAL A 5 -4.73 2.35 26.42
CA VAL A 5 -3.45 2.86 26.94
C VAL A 5 -2.47 1.72 27.20
N ARG A 6 -2.93 0.62 27.81
CA ARG A 6 -2.09 -0.57 28.06
C ARG A 6 -1.59 -1.23 26.77
N VAL A 7 -2.43 -1.30 25.73
CA VAL A 7 -2.01 -1.85 24.43
C VAL A 7 -0.95 -0.96 23.78
N TRP A 8 -1.15 0.36 23.79
CA TRP A 8 -0.20 1.31 23.21
C TRP A 8 1.14 1.31 23.95
N GLU A 9 1.12 1.29 25.29
CA GLU A 9 2.33 1.15 26.11
C GLU A 9 3.06 -0.17 25.84
N GLY A 10 2.32 -1.27 25.68
CA GLY A 10 2.88 -2.56 25.31
C GLY A 10 3.59 -2.51 23.95
N LEU A 11 2.93 -1.94 22.94
CA LEU A 11 3.48 -1.78 21.60
C LEU A 11 4.74 -0.91 21.61
N TYR A 12 4.71 0.21 22.33
CA TYR A 12 5.85 1.10 22.49
C TYR A 12 7.04 0.39 23.15
N ARG A 13 6.81 -0.36 24.23
CA ARG A 13 7.88 -1.12 24.91
C ARG A 13 8.53 -2.16 24.00
N VAL A 14 7.78 -2.78 23.10
CA VAL A 14 8.27 -3.82 22.19
C VAL A 14 9.01 -3.22 21.01
N LEU A 15 8.43 -2.22 20.33
CA LEU A 15 8.95 -1.73 19.05
C LEU A 15 9.89 -0.54 19.18
N MET A 16 9.68 0.34 20.18
CA MET A 16 10.35 1.65 20.24
C MET A 16 11.53 1.69 21.22
N ARG A 17 11.70 0.69 22.09
CA ARG A 17 12.68 0.75 23.20
C ARG A 17 14.13 0.52 22.79
N ARG A 18 14.39 -0.22 21.71
CA ARG A 18 15.76 -0.52 21.23
C ARG A 18 15.92 -0.01 19.80
N ASN A 19 16.94 0.81 19.55
CA ASN A 19 17.18 1.38 18.22
C ASN A 19 17.23 0.33 17.11
N SER A 20 17.89 -0.81 17.33
CA SER A 20 17.95 -1.89 16.34
C SER A 20 16.57 -2.45 15.98
N VAL A 21 15.70 -2.65 16.98
CA VAL A 21 14.33 -3.12 16.77
C VAL A 21 13.49 -2.05 16.09
N TYR A 22 13.58 -0.81 16.56
CA TYR A 22 12.87 0.34 16.00
C TYR A 22 13.17 0.54 14.52
N VAL A 23 14.46 0.61 14.16
CA VAL A 23 14.89 0.83 12.77
C VAL A 23 14.43 -0.34 11.88
N THR A 24 14.54 -1.57 12.36
CA THR A 24 14.05 -2.75 11.63
C THR A 24 12.54 -2.68 11.41
N PHE A 25 11.78 -2.31 12.45
CA PHE A 25 10.33 -2.14 12.35
C PHE A 25 9.94 -1.04 11.36
N VAL A 26 10.65 0.10 11.36
CA VAL A 26 10.41 1.19 10.40
C VAL A 26 10.67 0.72 8.97
N VAL A 27 11.80 0.07 8.70
CA VAL A 27 12.14 -0.40 7.36
C VAL A 27 11.16 -1.47 6.88
N ALA A 28 10.86 -2.46 7.72
CA ALA A 28 9.90 -3.52 7.39
C ALA A 28 8.49 -2.96 7.17
N GLY A 29 8.06 -2.03 8.03
CA GLY A 29 6.79 -1.34 7.92
C GLY A 29 6.68 -0.51 6.65
N ALA A 30 7.75 0.20 6.27
CA ALA A 30 7.79 0.96 5.01
C ALA A 30 7.68 0.03 3.79
N PHE A 31 8.43 -1.07 3.77
CA PHE A 31 8.38 -2.04 2.66
C PHE A 31 6.99 -2.65 2.48
N VAL A 32 6.35 -3.06 3.58
CA VAL A 32 4.98 -3.62 3.53
C VAL A 32 3.97 -2.53 3.18
N GLY A 33 4.09 -1.35 3.79
CA GLY A 33 3.20 -0.23 3.60
C GLY A 33 3.18 0.27 2.15
N GLU A 34 4.35 0.40 1.53
CA GLU A 34 4.48 0.78 0.11
C GLU A 34 3.61 -0.11 -0.77
N ARG A 35 3.75 -1.44 -0.66
CA ARG A 35 3.02 -2.39 -1.51
C ARG A 35 1.51 -2.36 -1.28
N MET A 36 1.11 -2.22 -0.02
CA MET A 36 -0.31 -2.14 0.33
C MET A 36 -0.95 -0.86 -0.21
N VAL A 37 -0.29 0.28 -0.04
CA VAL A 37 -0.79 1.57 -0.53
C VAL A 37 -0.81 1.60 -2.06
N ASP A 38 0.28 1.17 -2.71
CA ASP A 38 0.36 1.13 -4.18
C ASP A 38 -0.75 0.25 -4.78
N SER A 39 -0.88 -1.00 -4.30
CA SER A 39 -1.93 -1.90 -4.77
C SER A 39 -3.34 -1.37 -4.50
N GLY A 40 -3.55 -0.74 -3.34
CA GLY A 40 -4.84 -0.18 -2.96
C GLY A 40 -5.22 1.01 -3.85
N VAL A 41 -4.31 1.96 -4.03
CA VAL A 41 -4.51 3.14 -4.88
C VAL A 41 -4.68 2.74 -6.34
N HIS A 42 -3.87 1.79 -6.83
CA HIS A 42 -3.97 1.30 -8.19
C HIS A 42 -5.36 0.71 -8.46
N LYS A 43 -5.86 -0.16 -7.59
CA LYS A 43 -7.21 -0.74 -7.72
C LYS A 43 -8.32 0.31 -7.67
N LEU A 44 -8.18 1.31 -6.79
CA LEU A 44 -9.13 2.42 -6.72
C LEU A 44 -9.13 3.24 -8.02
N TRP A 45 -7.95 3.47 -8.59
CA TRP A 45 -7.82 4.19 -9.86
C TRP A 45 -8.41 3.39 -11.01
N GLU A 46 -8.12 2.09 -11.11
CA GLU A 46 -8.70 1.21 -12.14
C GLU A 46 -10.23 1.21 -12.07
N TYR A 47 -10.77 1.06 -10.86
CA TYR A 47 -12.22 1.09 -10.63
C TYR A 47 -12.86 2.42 -11.06
N ASN A 48 -12.20 3.55 -10.78
CA ASN A 48 -12.70 4.86 -11.17
C ASN A 48 -12.52 5.18 -12.66
N ASN A 49 -11.67 4.44 -13.38
CA ASN A 49 -11.33 4.67 -14.78
C ASN A 49 -11.71 3.50 -15.71
N VAL A 50 -12.68 2.68 -15.29
CA VAL A 50 -13.25 1.62 -16.12
C VAL A 50 -13.72 2.20 -17.47
N GLY A 51 -13.31 1.58 -18.57
CA GLY A 51 -13.67 1.99 -19.92
C GLY A 51 -12.77 3.08 -20.52
N LYS A 52 -11.78 3.57 -19.76
CA LYS A 52 -10.85 4.62 -20.21
C LYS A 52 -9.41 4.13 -20.34
N ARG A 53 -9.09 2.93 -19.85
CA ARG A 53 -7.73 2.40 -19.91
C ARG A 53 -7.42 1.94 -21.32
N TYR A 54 -6.13 1.84 -21.62
CA TYR A 54 -5.67 1.36 -22.92
C TYR A 54 -6.23 -0.04 -23.23
N GLU A 55 -6.33 -0.89 -22.20
CA GLU A 55 -6.90 -2.25 -22.28
C GLU A 55 -8.38 -2.26 -22.66
N ASP A 56 -9.11 -1.19 -22.37
CA ASP A 56 -10.56 -1.12 -22.57
C ASP A 56 -10.92 -0.64 -24.01
N ILE A 57 -9.92 -0.38 -24.87
CA ILE A 57 -10.13 0.11 -26.24
C ILE A 57 -10.51 -1.06 -27.17
N PRO A 58 -11.72 -1.08 -27.76
CA PRO A 58 -12.25 -2.27 -28.44
C PRO A 58 -11.57 -2.63 -29.78
N VAL A 59 -11.03 -1.64 -30.50
CA VAL A 59 -10.40 -1.82 -31.83
C VAL A 59 -8.88 -1.71 -31.76
N LEU A 60 -8.32 -1.87 -30.56
CA LEU A 60 -6.89 -1.72 -30.33
C LEU A 60 -6.10 -2.75 -31.16
N GLY A 61 -5.09 -2.28 -31.90
CA GLY A 61 -4.24 -3.13 -32.74
C GLY A 61 -4.84 -3.57 -34.08
N GLN A 62 -6.08 -3.19 -34.40
CA GLN A 62 -6.73 -3.56 -35.67
C GLN A 62 -6.39 -2.61 -36.84
N ARG A 63 -5.70 -1.49 -36.58
CA ARG A 63 -5.30 -0.55 -37.63
C ARG A 63 -4.12 -1.13 -38.41
N GLN A 64 -4.34 -1.42 -39.68
CA GLN A 64 -3.29 -1.83 -40.62
C GLN A 64 -2.31 -0.67 -40.83
N SER A 65 -1.02 -0.94 -40.71
CA SER A 65 0.05 0.01 -41.04
C SER A 65 -0.08 0.45 -42.49
N GLU A 66 0.03 1.76 -42.74
CA GLU A 66 0.12 2.33 -44.10
C GLU A 66 1.31 1.76 -44.89
#